data_AF-A0A6C0IAL8-F1
#
_entry.id   AF-A0A6C0IAL8-F1
#
_cell.length_a   1.000
_cell.length_b   1.000
_cell.length_c   1.000
_cell.angle_alpha   90.00
_cell.angle_beta   90.00
_cell.angle_gamma   90.00
#
_symmetry.space_group_name_H-M   'P 1'
#
loop_
_entity.id
_entity.type
_entity.pdbx_description
1 polymer ?
#
loop_
_entity_poly.entity_id
_entity_poly.type
_entity_poly.pdbx_seq_one_letter_code
_entity_poly.pdbx_strand_id
1 'polypeptide(L)'
;MTTLEYPAIFEERIPLTPKDLNRLSDVTVEDILIEKLRTKIEGRCSKHGYVVPGTLEVLSRSMGHVETGRFTGDVVYQVQSQGGVINPSDGTILQGEIIKKNKMGLYVEYKDAIRVLLPRDLHIANEEFESLQIGTKIEVEIKKSRFQVNDPYILCVGLYKKIISDGAPALAQPTIEETDEELDEDAEELQEASSPGFVEGDIA
;
A
#
# COMPACT_ATOMS: atom_id res chain seq x y z
N MET A 1 10.74 10.97 -5.74
CA MET A 1 10.82 9.81 -4.82
C MET A 1 9.50 9.74 -4.10
N THR A 2 8.61 8.83 -4.51
CA THR A 2 7.27 8.71 -3.93
C THR A 2 7.39 7.95 -2.62
N THR A 3 7.30 8.65 -1.50
CA THR A 3 7.38 8.03 -0.16
C THR A 3 6.08 7.27 0.09
N LEU A 4 6.10 5.95 -0.14
CA LEU A 4 5.03 4.99 0.14
C LEU A 4 4.84 4.71 1.65
N GLU A 5 5.74 5.26 2.47
CA GLU A 5 5.82 5.04 3.90
C GLU A 5 5.23 6.24 4.63
N TYR A 6 4.25 6.01 5.50
CA TYR A 6 3.74 7.01 6.44
C TYR A 6 3.72 6.47 7.87
N PRO A 7 3.89 7.34 8.88
CA PRO A 7 3.75 6.94 10.27
C PRO A 7 2.28 6.67 10.59
N ALA A 8 1.99 5.51 11.15
CA ALA A 8 0.68 5.18 11.71
C ALA A 8 0.79 4.90 13.22
N ILE A 9 -0.28 5.23 13.94
CA ILE A 9 -0.39 4.98 15.38
C ILE A 9 -1.21 3.70 15.56
N PHE A 10 -0.70 2.81 16.40
CA PHE A 10 -1.32 1.54 16.75
C PHE A 10 -1.62 1.52 18.25
N GLU A 11 -2.82 1.08 18.59
CA GLU A 11 -3.21 0.81 19.97
C GLU A 11 -3.36 -0.69 20.17
N GLU A 12 -2.48 -1.28 20.97
CA GLU A 12 -2.51 -2.70 21.25
C GLU A 12 -2.59 -3.02 22.74
N ARG A 13 -3.31 -4.11 23.03
CA ARG A 13 -3.33 -4.73 24.36
C ARG A 13 -2.33 -5.87 24.39
N ILE A 14 -1.40 -5.81 25.34
CA ILE A 14 -0.31 -6.77 25.50
C ILE A 14 -0.34 -7.31 26.93
N PRO A 15 -0.63 -8.60 27.12
CA PRO A 15 -0.46 -9.26 28.40
C PRO A 15 1.02 -9.58 28.65
N LEU A 16 1.55 -9.16 29.79
CA LEU A 16 2.81 -9.63 30.34
C LEU A 16 2.53 -10.82 31.25
N THR A 17 3.18 -11.94 30.95
CA THR A 17 3.06 -13.16 31.76
C THR A 17 4.02 -13.10 32.93
N PRO A 18 3.80 -13.88 34.01
CA PRO A 18 4.73 -13.94 35.13
C PRO A 18 6.18 -14.28 34.72
N LYS A 19 6.37 -15.04 33.63
CA LYS A 19 7.70 -15.33 33.07
C LYS A 19 8.39 -14.08 32.55
N ASP A 20 7.65 -13.18 31.94
CA ASP A 20 8.17 -11.89 31.46
C ASP A 20 8.47 -10.96 32.63
N LEU A 21 7.62 -10.96 33.65
CA LEU A 21 7.82 -10.14 34.86
C LEU A 21 9.08 -10.56 35.64
N ASN A 22 9.43 -11.85 35.64
CA ASN A 22 10.67 -12.31 36.26
C ASN A 22 11.93 -11.74 35.56
N ARG A 23 11.83 -11.29 34.30
CA ARG A 23 12.94 -10.66 33.57
C ARG A 23 13.15 -9.18 33.94
N LEU A 24 12.24 -8.59 34.72
CA LEU A 24 12.32 -7.18 35.14
C LEU A 24 13.50 -6.86 36.07
N SER A 25 14.19 -7.88 36.58
CA SER A 25 15.46 -7.72 37.30
C SER A 25 16.54 -7.09 36.44
N ASP A 26 16.55 -7.41 35.14
CA ASP A 26 17.65 -7.07 34.23
C ASP A 26 17.21 -6.12 33.10
N VAL A 27 15.91 -6.04 32.81
CA VAL A 27 15.34 -5.36 31.64
C VAL A 27 14.16 -4.47 32.04
N THR A 28 13.94 -3.36 31.34
CA THR A 28 12.80 -2.48 31.63
C THR A 28 11.49 -3.05 31.06
N VAL A 29 10.36 -2.61 31.60
CA VAL A 29 9.04 -3.01 31.09
C VAL A 29 8.88 -2.61 29.62
N GLU A 30 9.44 -1.47 29.21
CA GLU A 30 9.34 -0.93 27.85
C GLU A 30 10.04 -1.82 26.83
N ASP A 31 11.22 -2.33 27.16
CA ASP A 31 11.96 -3.25 26.29
C ASP A 31 11.18 -4.54 26.03
N ILE A 32 10.55 -5.09 27.09
CA ILE A 32 9.72 -6.30 26.99
C ILE A 32 8.48 -6.03 26.13
N LEU A 33 7.85 -4.86 26.30
CA LEU A 33 6.70 -4.47 25.50
C LEU A 33 7.08 -4.28 24.03
N ILE A 34 8.22 -3.67 23.75
CA ILE A 34 8.77 -3.53 22.39
C ILE A 34 9.02 -4.91 21.78
N GLU A 35 9.71 -5.83 22.49
CA GLU A 35 9.98 -7.19 21.99
C GLU A 35 8.68 -7.92 21.59
N LYS A 36 7.63 -7.80 22.42
CA LYS A 36 6.32 -8.39 22.15
C LYS A 36 5.56 -7.69 21.01
N LEU A 37 5.59 -6.36 20.95
CA LEU A 37 4.99 -5.58 19.86
C LEU A 37 5.62 -5.98 18.52
N ARG A 38 6.95 -6.06 18.49
CA ARG A 38 7.70 -6.45 17.30
C ARG A 38 7.27 -7.81 16.78
N THR A 39 7.21 -8.79 17.66
CA THR A 39 6.78 -10.16 17.30
C THR A 39 5.34 -10.24 16.80
N LYS A 40 4.46 -9.34 17.26
CA LYS A 40 3.02 -9.40 16.98
C LYS A 40 2.61 -8.58 15.74
N ILE A 41 3.19 -7.40 15.57
CA ILE A 41 2.80 -6.40 14.56
C ILE A 41 3.79 -6.37 13.38
N GLU A 42 5.11 -6.52 13.62
CA GLU A 42 6.09 -6.39 12.53
C GLU A 42 5.92 -7.48 11.49
N GLY A 43 6.13 -7.10 10.23
CA GLY A 43 6.09 -8.03 9.11
C GLY A 43 4.69 -8.53 8.78
N ARG A 44 3.64 -7.87 9.29
CA ARG A 44 2.24 -8.21 9.03
C ARG A 44 1.45 -7.00 8.56
N CYS A 45 0.39 -7.29 7.80
CA CYS A 45 -0.60 -6.31 7.38
C CYS A 45 -1.54 -5.99 8.55
N SER A 46 -1.59 -4.71 8.92
CA SER A 46 -2.57 -4.11 9.82
C SER A 46 -3.69 -3.43 9.02
N LYS A 47 -4.69 -2.87 9.71
CA LYS A 47 -5.73 -2.05 9.05
C LYS A 47 -5.17 -0.86 8.26
N HIS A 48 -4.01 -0.36 8.68
CA HIS A 48 -3.34 0.78 8.05
C HIS A 48 -2.44 0.37 6.87
N GLY A 49 -2.19 -0.93 6.64
CA GLY A 49 -1.22 -1.42 5.65
C GLY A 49 -0.15 -2.33 6.27
N TYR A 50 0.93 -2.57 5.54
CA TYR A 50 2.03 -3.45 5.98
C TYR A 50 2.99 -2.72 6.91
N VAL A 51 3.25 -3.28 8.09
CA VAL A 51 4.14 -2.65 9.08
C VAL A 51 5.59 -3.04 8.82
N VAL A 52 6.43 -2.04 8.56
CA VAL A 52 7.85 -2.24 8.25
C VAL A 52 8.60 -2.68 9.50
N PRO A 53 9.31 -3.81 9.47
CA PRO A 53 10.04 -4.29 10.63
C PRO A 53 11.15 -3.31 11.03
N GLY A 54 11.32 -3.08 12.33
CA GLY A 54 12.35 -2.20 12.90
C GLY A 54 11.97 -0.72 12.96
N THR A 55 10.77 -0.34 12.53
CA THR A 55 10.30 1.07 12.56
C THR A 55 9.36 1.37 13.72
N LEU A 56 9.11 0.40 14.60
CA LEU A 56 8.19 0.56 15.73
C LEU A 56 8.84 1.32 16.89
N GLU A 57 8.17 2.36 17.34
CA GLU A 57 8.52 3.17 18.51
C GLU A 57 7.33 3.24 19.47
N VAL A 58 7.58 3.11 20.78
CA VAL A 58 6.52 3.22 21.80
C VAL A 58 6.35 4.69 22.18
N LEU A 59 5.14 5.22 22.00
CA LEU A 59 4.79 6.59 22.37
C LEU A 59 4.35 6.67 23.83
N SER A 60 3.42 5.80 24.22
CA SER A 60 2.82 5.82 25.55
C SER A 60 2.38 4.42 25.98
N ARG A 61 2.33 4.21 27.29
CA ARG A 61 1.81 2.98 27.90
C ARG A 61 0.93 3.29 29.10
N SER A 62 -0.07 2.46 29.34
CA SER A 62 -0.84 2.49 30.57
C SER A 62 -0.05 1.91 31.75
N MET A 63 -0.50 2.16 32.99
CA MET A 63 0.14 1.63 34.21
C MET A 63 0.05 0.09 34.33
N GLY A 64 -0.71 -0.57 33.46
CA GLY A 64 -0.97 -2.01 33.53
C GLY A 64 -2.04 -2.34 34.58
N HIS A 65 -2.92 -3.28 34.28
CA HIS A 65 -3.86 -3.83 35.25
C HIS A 65 -3.78 -5.35 35.24
N VAL A 66 -3.89 -5.95 36.41
CA VAL A 66 -3.92 -7.41 36.55
C VAL A 66 -5.28 -7.90 36.06
N GLU A 67 -5.31 -8.89 35.17
CA GLU A 67 -6.57 -9.46 34.69
C GLU A 67 -7.19 -10.35 35.77
N THR A 68 -8.19 -9.81 36.48
CA THR A 68 -8.96 -10.57 37.47
C THR A 68 -9.89 -11.56 36.77
N GLY A 69 -9.76 -12.85 37.09
CA GLY A 69 -10.68 -13.89 36.62
C GLY A 69 -10.02 -15.08 35.94
N ARG A 70 -8.77 -14.94 35.45
CA ARG A 70 -8.03 -16.06 34.84
C ARG A 70 -7.05 -16.76 35.79
N PHE A 71 -6.83 -16.24 37.01
CA PHE A 71 -5.83 -16.74 37.97
C PHE A 71 -4.41 -16.95 37.39
N THR A 72 -4.13 -16.43 36.19
CA THR A 72 -2.83 -16.53 35.51
C THR A 72 -1.84 -15.52 36.02
N GLY A 73 -2.31 -14.46 36.69
CA GLY A 73 -1.46 -13.37 37.18
C GLY A 73 -0.88 -12.51 36.05
N ASP A 74 -1.53 -12.51 34.88
CA ASP A 74 -1.08 -11.69 33.75
C ASP A 74 -1.39 -10.22 34.00
N VAL A 75 -0.42 -9.35 33.68
CA VAL A 75 -0.57 -7.89 33.75
C VAL A 75 -0.78 -7.36 32.35
N VAL A 76 -1.95 -6.79 32.09
CA VAL A 76 -2.34 -6.28 30.77
C VAL A 76 -1.98 -4.81 30.64
N TYR A 77 -1.12 -4.51 29.67
CA TYR A 77 -0.76 -3.15 29.28
C TYR A 77 -1.50 -2.75 28.01
N GLN A 78 -1.92 -1.49 27.96
CA GLN A 78 -2.39 -0.87 26.73
C GLN A 78 -1.28 0.07 26.26
N VAL A 79 -0.75 -0.21 25.08
CA VAL A 79 0.42 0.48 24.53
C VAL A 79 0.01 1.18 23.25
N GLN A 80 0.37 2.46 23.15
CA GLN A 80 0.31 3.22 21.92
C GLN A 80 1.70 3.25 21.30
N SER A 81 1.82 2.72 20.10
CA SER A 81 3.09 2.68 19.35
C SER A 81 2.92 3.35 17.98
N GLN A 82 3.95 4.04 17.54
CA GLN A 82 4.06 4.57 16.18
C GLN A 82 4.92 3.62 15.35
N GLY A 83 4.53 3.37 14.10
CA GLY A 83 5.31 2.56 13.18
C GLY A 83 5.22 3.05 11.75
N GLY A 84 6.25 2.78 10.96
CA GLY A 84 6.25 3.01 9.52
C GLY A 84 5.36 1.98 8.83
N VAL A 85 4.39 2.46 8.05
CA VAL A 85 3.46 1.61 7.31
C VAL A 85 3.58 1.87 5.83
N ILE A 86 3.64 0.78 5.07
CA ILE A 86 3.56 0.81 3.61
C ILE A 86 2.12 0.50 3.22
N ASN A 87 1.50 1.43 2.49
CA ASN A 87 0.21 1.20 1.85
C ASN A 87 0.25 1.79 0.43
N PRO A 88 0.31 0.95 -0.61
CA PRO A 88 0.29 1.43 -1.98
C PRO A 88 -1.10 1.94 -2.35
N SER A 89 -1.23 3.25 -2.55
CA SER A 89 -2.45 3.82 -3.13
C SER A 89 -2.54 3.54 -4.63
N ASP A 90 -3.77 3.54 -5.15
CA ASP A 90 -4.03 3.36 -6.57
C ASP A 90 -3.32 4.45 -7.39
N GLY A 91 -2.68 4.05 -8.49
CA GLY A 91 -1.87 4.91 -9.35
C GLY A 91 -0.41 5.05 -8.89
N THR A 92 -0.02 4.47 -7.75
CA THR A 92 1.37 4.53 -7.29
C THR A 92 2.29 3.71 -8.18
N ILE A 93 3.42 4.32 -8.56
CA ILE A 93 4.48 3.66 -9.31
C ILE A 93 5.48 3.07 -8.32
N LEU A 94 5.76 1.78 -8.46
CA LEU A 94 6.62 1.02 -7.57
C LEU A 94 7.67 0.26 -8.39
N GLN A 95 8.89 0.17 -7.86
CA GLN A 95 10.00 -0.54 -8.49
C GLN A 95 10.25 -1.84 -7.74
N GLY A 96 10.02 -2.98 -8.38
CA GLY A 96 10.13 -4.29 -7.74
C GLY A 96 10.85 -5.31 -8.60
N GLU A 97 11.19 -6.44 -8.00
CA GLU A 97 11.91 -7.53 -8.66
C GLU A 97 10.97 -8.69 -9.00
N ILE A 98 11.15 -9.29 -10.18
CA ILE A 98 10.35 -10.43 -10.63
C ILE A 98 10.83 -11.70 -9.92
N ILE A 99 9.98 -12.31 -9.09
CA ILE A 99 10.29 -13.60 -8.44
C ILE A 99 9.86 -14.77 -9.31
N LYS A 100 8.67 -14.70 -9.90
CA LYS A 100 8.03 -15.83 -10.57
C LYS A 100 7.33 -15.40 -11.83
N LYS A 101 7.44 -16.25 -12.85
CA LYS A 101 6.77 -16.11 -14.14
C LYS A 101 5.88 -17.32 -14.38
N ASN A 102 4.58 -17.09 -14.43
CA ASN A 102 3.56 -18.10 -14.69
C ASN A 102 2.78 -17.78 -15.97
N LYS A 103 2.02 -18.76 -16.47
CA LYS A 103 1.19 -18.60 -17.66
C LYS A 103 0.09 -17.52 -17.49
N MET A 104 -0.34 -17.27 -16.26
CA MET A 104 -1.33 -16.23 -15.92
C MET A 104 -0.73 -14.82 -15.80
N GLY A 105 0.59 -14.70 -15.56
CA GLY A 105 1.20 -13.41 -15.27
C GLY A 105 2.57 -13.48 -14.57
N LEU A 106 3.11 -12.31 -14.26
CA LEU A 106 4.34 -12.12 -13.50
C LEU A 106 4.02 -11.76 -12.04
N TYR A 107 4.83 -12.27 -11.12
CA TYR A 107 4.83 -11.88 -9.72
C TYR A 107 6.05 -11.04 -9.44
N VAL A 108 5.80 -9.80 -9.02
CA VAL A 108 6.81 -8.82 -8.63
C VAL A 108 6.71 -8.62 -7.13
N GLU A 109 7.84 -8.56 -6.45
CA GLU A 109 7.88 -8.27 -5.01
C GLU A 109 8.68 -7.02 -4.72
N TYR A 110 8.23 -6.33 -3.67
CA TYR A 110 8.87 -5.14 -3.14
C TYR A 110 9.12 -5.31 -1.65
N LYS A 111 10.40 -5.35 -1.28
CA LYS A 111 10.87 -5.42 0.13
C LYS A 111 10.12 -6.46 0.98
N ASP A 112 9.75 -7.61 0.40
CA ASP A 112 8.90 -8.66 1.00
C ASP A 112 7.50 -8.22 1.48
N ALA A 113 7.16 -6.93 1.36
CA ALA A 113 5.96 -6.31 1.89
C ALA A 113 4.78 -6.36 0.91
N ILE A 114 5.07 -6.20 -0.39
CA ILE A 114 4.06 -6.11 -1.44
C ILE A 114 4.36 -7.15 -2.51
N ARG A 115 3.32 -7.89 -2.91
CA ARG A 115 3.32 -8.77 -4.07
C ARG A 115 2.37 -8.23 -5.13
N VAL A 116 2.93 -7.82 -6.26
CA VAL A 116 2.18 -7.32 -7.40
C VAL A 116 2.01 -8.44 -8.41
N LEU A 117 0.75 -8.75 -8.73
CA LEU A 117 0.37 -9.64 -9.82
C LEU A 117 0.14 -8.81 -11.08
N LEU A 118 0.93 -9.09 -12.11
CA LEU A 118 0.80 -8.49 -13.43
C LEU A 118 0.14 -9.51 -14.35
N PRO A 119 -1.18 -9.39 -14.62
CA PRO A 119 -1.86 -10.30 -15.53
C PRO A 119 -1.31 -10.14 -16.96
N ARG A 120 -1.11 -11.26 -17.65
CA ARG A 120 -0.65 -11.27 -19.04
C ARG A 120 -1.64 -10.66 -20.02
N ASP A 121 -2.93 -10.78 -19.72
CA ASP A 121 -4.04 -10.36 -20.58
C ASP A 121 -3.99 -8.87 -20.94
N LEU A 122 -3.55 -8.04 -19.99
CA LEU A 122 -3.40 -6.60 -20.16
C LEU A 122 -2.14 -6.20 -20.97
N HIS A 123 -1.25 -7.15 -21.29
CA HIS A 123 0.05 -6.90 -21.95
C HIS A 123 0.26 -7.75 -23.20
N ILE A 124 -0.82 -8.23 -23.83
CA ILE A 124 -0.80 -9.12 -25.01
C ILE A 124 -0.01 -8.55 -26.22
N ALA A 125 0.27 -7.25 -26.25
CA ALA A 125 0.94 -6.59 -27.38
C ALA A 125 2.39 -6.12 -27.12
N ASN A 126 2.97 -6.41 -25.95
CA ASN A 126 4.30 -5.89 -25.60
C ASN A 126 5.35 -7.03 -25.52
N GLU A 127 6.18 -7.15 -26.56
CA GLU A 127 7.26 -8.16 -26.64
C GLU A 127 8.26 -8.05 -25.48
N GLU A 128 8.45 -6.84 -24.95
CA GLU A 128 9.29 -6.58 -23.78
C GLU A 128 8.83 -7.40 -22.57
N PHE A 129 7.51 -7.53 -22.36
CA PHE A 129 6.94 -8.28 -21.24
C PHE A 129 7.17 -9.79 -21.37
N GLU A 130 7.24 -10.31 -22.59
CA GLU A 130 7.55 -11.72 -22.83
C GLU A 130 9.03 -12.03 -22.61
N SER A 131 9.92 -11.09 -22.89
CA SER A 131 11.37 -11.24 -22.70
C SER A 131 11.82 -11.18 -21.23
N LEU A 132 10.99 -10.64 -20.33
CA LEU A 132 11.30 -10.50 -18.92
C LEU A 132 11.66 -11.83 -18.27
N GLN A 133 12.82 -11.85 -17.60
CA GLN A 133 13.33 -12.98 -16.84
C GLN A 133 13.16 -12.76 -15.33
N ILE A 134 13.30 -13.85 -14.57
CA ILE A 134 13.29 -13.81 -13.11
C ILE A 134 14.52 -13.03 -12.65
N GLY A 135 14.35 -12.11 -11.69
CA GLY A 135 15.43 -11.26 -11.16
C GLY A 135 15.59 -9.89 -11.83
N THR A 136 14.83 -9.59 -12.89
CA THR A 136 14.85 -8.24 -13.47
C THR A 136 14.04 -7.27 -12.60
N LYS A 137 14.60 -6.06 -12.37
CA LYS A 137 13.87 -4.95 -11.74
C LYS A 137 12.99 -4.26 -12.75
N ILE A 138 11.72 -4.10 -12.42
CA ILE A 138 10.74 -3.44 -13.27
C ILE A 138 9.94 -2.40 -12.50
N GLU A 139 9.50 -1.40 -13.25
CA GLU A 139 8.62 -0.34 -12.77
C GLU A 139 7.17 -0.69 -13.10
N VAL A 140 6.34 -0.76 -12.06
CA VAL A 140 4.94 -1.17 -12.13
C VAL A 140 4.04 -0.09 -11.57
N GLU A 141 2.89 0.15 -12.21
CA GLU A 141 1.84 1.02 -11.69
C GLU A 141 0.76 0.18 -11.02
N ILE A 142 0.47 0.45 -9.75
CA ILE A 142 -0.54 -0.26 -8.98
C ILE A 142 -1.93 0.27 -9.36
N LYS A 143 -2.83 -0.62 -9.76
CA LYS A 143 -4.23 -0.26 -10.05
C LYS A 143 -5.17 -0.55 -8.89
N LYS A 144 -4.89 -1.63 -8.16
CA LYS A 144 -5.72 -2.03 -7.03
C LYS A 144 -4.90 -2.80 -6.00
N SER A 145 -5.03 -2.41 -4.74
CA SER A 145 -4.48 -3.13 -3.59
C SER A 145 -5.56 -3.91 -2.83
N ARG A 146 -5.25 -5.11 -2.35
CA ARG A 146 -6.08 -5.91 -1.45
C ARG A 146 -5.20 -6.56 -0.38
N PHE A 147 -5.59 -6.41 0.88
CA PHE A 147 -4.95 -7.08 2.00
C PHE A 147 -5.97 -7.39 3.09
N GLN A 148 -5.70 -8.40 3.91
CA GLN A 148 -6.43 -8.68 5.14
C GLN A 148 -5.52 -8.46 6.36
N VAL A 149 -6.15 -8.30 7.53
CA VAL A 149 -5.41 -8.15 8.78
C VAL A 149 -4.69 -9.46 9.10
N ASN A 150 -3.41 -9.37 9.46
CA ASN A 150 -2.45 -10.46 9.67
C ASN A 150 -1.94 -11.17 8.41
N ASP A 151 -2.22 -10.66 7.21
CA ASP A 151 -1.57 -11.19 6.01
C ASP A 151 -0.05 -10.91 6.05
N PRO A 152 0.79 -11.84 5.56
CA PRO A 152 2.24 -11.67 5.52
C PRO A 152 2.71 -10.70 4.42
N TYR A 153 1.86 -10.34 3.46
CA TYR A 153 2.17 -9.41 2.38
C TYR A 153 0.89 -8.79 1.82
N ILE A 154 1.00 -7.62 1.19
CA ILE A 154 -0.09 -6.96 0.46
C ILE A 154 -0.18 -7.55 -0.95
N LEU A 155 -1.37 -7.94 -1.40
CA LEU A 155 -1.61 -8.37 -2.77
C LEU A 155 -2.08 -7.19 -3.62
N CYS A 156 -1.32 -6.85 -4.64
CA CYS A 156 -1.63 -5.78 -5.58
C CYS A 156 -1.83 -6.34 -6.98
N VAL A 157 -2.68 -5.69 -7.78
CA VAL A 157 -2.77 -5.89 -9.22
C VAL A 157 -2.30 -4.60 -9.89
N GLY A 158 -1.45 -4.73 -10.90
CA GLY A 158 -0.84 -3.58 -11.55
C GLY A 158 -0.62 -3.78 -13.05
N LEU A 159 -0.12 -2.71 -13.67
CA LEU A 159 0.32 -2.66 -15.05
C LEU A 159 1.83 -2.45 -15.09
N TYR A 160 2.48 -3.05 -16.08
CA TYR A 160 3.90 -2.85 -16.34
C TYR A 160 4.11 -1.52 -17.07
N LYS A 161 5.12 -0.74 -16.66
CA LYS A 161 5.54 0.48 -17.36
C LYS A 161 6.87 0.31 -18.08
N LYS A 162 7.96 0.07 -17.34
CA LYS A 162 9.34 0.12 -17.86
C LYS A 162 10.25 -0.87 -17.15
N ILE A 163 11.32 -1.31 -17.83
CA ILE A 163 12.43 -2.05 -17.22
C ILE A 163 13.43 -1.06 -16.63
N ILE A 164 13.96 -1.39 -15.45
CA ILE A 164 15.07 -0.67 -14.85
C ILE A 164 16.30 -1.57 -14.96
N SER A 165 17.16 -1.30 -15.92
CA SER A 165 18.51 -1.85 -15.94
C SER A 165 19.41 -0.99 -15.06
N ASP A 166 20.04 -1.59 -14.04
CA ASP A 166 21.06 -0.93 -13.21
C ASP A 166 22.31 -0.66 -14.07
N GLY A 167 22.30 0.47 -14.77
CA GLY A 167 23.43 1.07 -15.46
C GLY A 167 23.27 2.59 -15.45
N ALA A 168 23.93 3.28 -14.53
CA ALA A 168 23.93 4.74 -14.45
C ALA A 168 25.16 5.34 -15.14
N PRO A 169 25.18 6.63 -15.56
CA PRO A 169 24.09 7.52 -15.98
C PRO A 169 24.38 8.28 -17.31
N ALA A 170 23.43 9.12 -17.75
CA ALA A 170 23.58 10.38 -18.51
C ALA A 170 23.20 10.45 -20.02
N LEU A 171 22.27 11.40 -20.26
CA LEU A 171 22.05 12.25 -21.45
C LEU A 171 21.33 11.66 -22.69
N ALA A 172 20.02 11.88 -22.75
CA ALA A 172 19.40 12.75 -23.76
C ALA A 172 17.92 13.01 -23.39
N GLN A 173 17.64 14.19 -22.82
CA GLN A 173 16.39 14.87 -23.12
C GLN A 173 16.49 15.39 -24.56
N PRO A 174 15.36 15.46 -25.27
CA PRO A 174 15.01 16.75 -25.84
C PRO A 174 13.58 17.17 -25.40
N THR A 175 13.55 18.27 -24.67
CA THR A 175 12.69 19.45 -24.85
C THR A 175 12.55 19.79 -26.36
N ILE A 176 11.51 20.35 -26.97
CA ILE A 176 10.29 21.12 -26.63
C ILE A 176 9.33 20.84 -27.83
N GLU A 177 8.00 21.01 -27.79
CA GLU A 177 7.31 22.28 -28.04
C GLU A 177 5.91 22.23 -27.41
N GLU A 178 5.71 23.08 -26.39
CA GLU A 178 4.44 23.71 -26.12
C GLU A 178 4.16 24.69 -27.26
N THR A 179 2.97 24.62 -27.85
CA THR A 179 2.34 25.79 -28.46
C THR A 179 1.02 26.00 -27.73
N ASP A 180 0.99 27.07 -26.95
CA ASP A 180 -0.20 27.72 -26.44
C ASP A 180 -1.18 28.01 -27.57
N GLU A 181 -2.47 27.75 -27.34
CA GLU A 181 -3.55 28.57 -27.88
C GLU A 181 -4.75 28.46 -26.91
N GLU A 182 -4.72 29.39 -25.96
CA GLU A 182 -5.80 30.22 -25.41
C GLU A 182 -7.20 29.60 -25.17
N LEU A 183 -7.60 29.73 -23.89
CA LEU A 183 -8.97 29.67 -23.41
C LEU A 183 -9.76 30.88 -23.93
N ASP A 184 -10.90 30.63 -24.57
CA ASP A 184 -12.01 31.58 -24.57
C ASP A 184 -13.20 30.95 -23.82
N GLU A 185 -13.45 31.53 -22.64
CA GLU A 185 -14.72 31.49 -21.96
C GLU A 185 -15.71 32.32 -22.77
N ASP A 186 -16.80 31.73 -23.25
CA ASP A 186 -18.03 32.48 -23.51
C ASP A 186 -19.23 31.70 -22.98
N ALA A 187 -19.86 32.35 -22.01
CA ALA A 187 -21.19 32.06 -21.54
C ALA A 187 -22.21 32.34 -22.66
N GLU A 188 -23.25 31.50 -22.75
CA GLU A 188 -24.65 31.95 -22.66
C GLU A 188 -25.59 30.74 -22.80
N GLU A 189 -26.10 30.31 -21.65
CA GLU A 189 -27.38 29.63 -21.49
C GLU A 189 -28.51 30.57 -21.94
N LEU A 190 -29.41 30.11 -22.81
CA LEU A 190 -30.77 30.59 -23.12
C LEU A 190 -31.22 29.76 -24.37
N GLN A 191 -32.30 28.99 -24.45
CA GLN A 191 -33.66 29.15 -23.96
C GLN A 191 -34.39 27.80 -23.93
N GLU A 192 -35.22 27.64 -22.91
CA GLU A 192 -36.34 26.72 -22.87
C GLU A 192 -37.41 27.04 -23.94
N ALA A 193 -38.15 25.97 -24.29
CA ALA A 193 -39.54 25.93 -24.73
C ALA A 193 -39.89 26.35 -26.17
N SER A 194 -40.20 25.33 -26.99
CA SER A 194 -41.47 25.33 -27.74
C SER A 194 -41.90 23.90 -28.08
N SER A 195 -43.11 23.57 -27.65
CA SER A 195 -43.91 22.38 -27.95
C SER A 195 -44.09 22.10 -29.46
N PRO A 196 -44.46 20.87 -29.83
CA PRO A 196 -45.34 20.65 -30.97
C PRO A 196 -46.72 20.25 -30.46
N GLY A 197 -47.62 21.23 -30.39
CA GLY A 197 -49.05 21.00 -30.50
C GLY A 197 -49.52 21.72 -31.77
N PHE A 198 -49.77 20.98 -32.84
CA PHE A 198 -50.62 21.45 -33.94
C PHE A 198 -51.41 20.27 -34.52
N VAL A 199 -52.67 20.56 -34.78
CA VAL A 199 -53.80 19.67 -35.04
C VAL A 199 -54.34 20.01 -36.44
N GLU A 200 -55.04 19.04 -37.06
CA GLU A 200 -55.83 19.13 -38.31
C GLU A 200 -55.01 19.26 -39.61
N GLY A 201 -55.35 18.59 -40.72
CA GLY A 201 -56.53 17.81 -41.08
C GLY A 201 -56.61 17.81 -42.63
N ASP A 202 -57.06 16.69 -43.21
CA ASP A 202 -57.41 16.46 -44.64
C ASP A 202 -56.27 16.67 -45.66
N ILE A 203 -55.98 15.76 -46.59
CA ILE A 203 -56.80 15.41 -47.76
C ILE A 203 -56.43 13.98 -48.25
N ALA A 204 -57.41 13.07 -48.36
CA ALA A 204 -57.58 12.08 -49.44
C ALA A 204 -58.83 11.21 -49.19
#